data_AF-A0A383VCY4-F1
#
_entry.id   AF-A0A383VCY4-F1
#
_cell.length_a   1.000
_cell.length_b   1.000
_cell.length_c   1.000
_cell.angle_alpha   90.00
_cell.angle_beta   90.00
_cell.angle_gamma   90.00
#
_symmetry.space_group_name_H-M   'P 1'
#
loop_
_entity.id
_entity.type
_entity.pdbx_description
1 polymer ?
#
loop_
_entity_poly.entity_id
_entity_poly.type
_entity_poly.pdbx_seq_one_letter_code
_entity_poly.pdbx_strand_id
1 'polypeptide(L)'
;MAGRAESLRLAILLPITSRTSDFSKPSQSPGVLERIIAGLQTLAASLHGSSSSSSSPATTVLLGIDSDDALLLDNQQQLLDAFAPAAGSSTAAAAAAAEVHVLMFSEEQRAGYGPGAVCKLWNIMAAAAVEKYQCDLVVLLGDDTAVEPPGWTELVRAAFTAQPQLLLLLLLLLLLLLLLLLLLCDLLQVMILRSILSTRQAW
;
A
#
# COMPACT_ATOMS: atom_id res chain seq x y z
N MET A 1 13.69 -7.69 28.49
CA MET A 1 12.38 -8.02 27.88
C MET A 1 12.58 -8.05 26.38
N ALA A 2 12.84 -9.22 25.81
CA ALA A 2 12.79 -9.40 24.36
C ALA A 2 11.31 -9.46 23.98
N GLY A 3 10.71 -8.29 23.74
CA GLY A 3 9.36 -8.20 23.20
C GLY A 3 9.33 -8.99 21.90
N ARG A 4 8.36 -9.90 21.75
CA ARG A 4 8.02 -10.47 20.45
C ARG A 4 7.94 -9.30 19.49
N ALA A 5 8.80 -9.24 18.49
CA ALA A 5 8.54 -8.41 17.33
C ALA A 5 7.19 -8.89 16.80
N GLU A 6 6.12 -8.13 17.08
CA GLU A 6 4.84 -8.38 16.46
C GLU A 6 5.09 -8.36 14.96
N SER A 7 4.75 -9.46 14.30
CA SER A 7 5.03 -9.60 12.89
C SER A 7 4.13 -8.62 12.15
N LEU A 8 4.75 -7.59 11.55
CA LEU A 8 4.06 -6.54 10.80
C LEU A 8 3.09 -7.16 9.82
N ARG A 9 1.81 -6.76 9.85
CA ARG A 9 0.74 -7.22 8.95
C ARG A 9 0.75 -6.44 7.65
N LEU A 10 0.92 -7.13 6.53
CA LEU A 10 1.00 -6.55 5.19
C LEU A 10 -0.36 -6.66 4.48
N ALA A 11 -0.81 -5.55 3.90
CA ALA A 11 -1.88 -5.52 2.91
C ALA A 11 -1.34 -5.21 1.52
N ILE A 12 -1.89 -5.86 0.49
CA ILE A 12 -1.70 -5.54 -0.91
C ILE A 12 -2.98 -4.91 -1.43
N LEU A 13 -2.88 -3.72 -2.02
CA LEU A 13 -4.00 -2.92 -2.52
C LEU A 13 -4.03 -3.01 -4.04
N LEU A 14 -5.01 -3.73 -4.58
CA LEU A 14 -5.22 -3.89 -6.02
C LEU A 14 -6.56 -3.28 -6.45
N PRO A 15 -6.60 -2.00 -6.85
CA PRO A 15 -7.72 -1.49 -7.61
C PRO A 15 -7.72 -2.19 -8.98
N ILE A 16 -8.83 -2.84 -9.30
CA ILE A 16 -9.04 -3.54 -10.57
C ILE A 16 -10.19 -2.85 -11.32
N THR A 17 -10.09 -2.80 -12.64
CA THR A 17 -11.10 -2.17 -13.50
C THR A 17 -11.14 -2.88 -14.84
N SER A 18 -12.33 -3.10 -15.38
CA SER A 18 -12.50 -3.60 -16.75
C SER A 18 -12.37 -2.49 -17.79
N ARG A 19 -12.21 -1.24 -17.37
CA ARG A 19 -12.03 -0.10 -18.28
C ARG A 19 -10.68 -0.22 -18.99
N THR A 20 -10.71 -0.02 -20.30
CA THR A 20 -9.49 0.02 -21.13
C THR A 20 -9.03 1.48 -21.29
N SER A 21 -8.38 1.82 -22.39
CA SER A 21 -7.90 3.18 -22.68
C SER A 21 -9.00 4.26 -22.66
N ASP A 22 -10.25 3.87 -22.88
CA ASP A 22 -11.41 4.72 -22.67
C ASP A 22 -11.96 4.52 -21.24
N PHE A 23 -11.39 5.27 -20.29
CA PHE A 23 -11.76 5.25 -18.88
C PHE A 23 -13.23 5.66 -18.62
N SER A 24 -13.99 6.06 -19.64
CA SER A 24 -15.38 6.45 -19.48
C SER A 24 -16.34 5.28 -19.27
N LYS A 25 -16.00 4.06 -19.75
CA LYS A 25 -16.91 2.90 -19.68
C LYS A 25 -16.19 1.57 -19.42
N PRO A 26 -16.73 0.73 -18.52
CA PRO A 26 -16.30 -0.67 -18.37
C PRO A 26 -16.30 -1.40 -19.71
N SER A 27 -15.24 -2.13 -20.03
CA SER A 27 -15.22 -2.99 -21.21
C SER A 27 -16.06 -4.22 -20.94
N GLN A 28 -16.86 -4.63 -21.92
CA GLN A 28 -17.54 -5.94 -21.89
C GLN A 28 -16.77 -7.02 -22.65
N SER A 29 -15.53 -6.73 -23.07
CA SER A 29 -14.72 -7.70 -23.80
C SER A 29 -14.27 -8.83 -22.87
N PRO A 30 -14.53 -10.10 -23.20
CA PRO A 30 -14.14 -11.24 -22.37
C PRO A 30 -12.62 -11.32 -22.12
N GLY A 31 -11.80 -10.85 -23.07
CA GLY A 31 -10.34 -10.83 -22.92
C GLY A 31 -9.83 -9.93 -21.78
N VAL A 32 -10.63 -8.96 -21.31
CA VAL A 32 -10.25 -8.11 -20.17
C VAL A 32 -10.31 -8.89 -18.86
N LEU A 33 -11.38 -9.66 -18.64
CA LEU A 33 -11.51 -10.51 -17.47
C LEU A 33 -10.43 -11.57 -17.44
N GLU A 34 -10.17 -12.24 -18.57
CA GLU A 34 -9.11 -13.25 -18.71
C GLU A 34 -7.73 -12.69 -18.33
N ARG A 35 -7.40 -11.47 -18.81
CA ARG A 35 -6.16 -10.77 -18.46
C ARG A 35 -6.04 -10.50 -16.97
N ILE A 36 -7.11 -9.99 -16.34
CA ILE A 36 -7.14 -9.68 -14.90
C ILE A 36 -6.96 -10.98 -14.11
N ILE A 37 -7.71 -12.04 -14.44
CA ILE A 37 -7.60 -13.34 -13.77
C ILE A 37 -6.19 -13.91 -13.89
N ALA A 38 -5.56 -13.84 -15.06
CA ALA A 38 -4.18 -14.29 -15.24
C ALA A 38 -3.18 -13.47 -14.39
N GLY A 39 -3.38 -12.15 -14.28
CA GLY A 39 -2.60 -11.28 -13.40
C GLY A 39 -2.76 -11.67 -11.92
N LEU A 40 -3.99 -11.88 -11.46
CA LEU A 40 -4.28 -12.31 -10.09
C LEU A 40 -3.69 -13.69 -9.79
N GLN A 41 -3.75 -14.65 -10.72
CA GLN A 41 -3.12 -15.97 -10.57
C GLN A 41 -1.60 -15.87 -10.47
N THR A 42 -0.98 -14.98 -11.26
CA THR A 42 0.47 -14.72 -11.21
C THR A 42 0.86 -14.11 -9.87
N LEU A 43 0.10 -13.12 -9.40
CA LEU A 43 0.29 -12.52 -8.08
C LEU A 43 0.13 -13.58 -6.99
N ALA A 44 -0.96 -14.36 -7.02
CA ALA A 44 -1.21 -15.43 -6.08
C ALA A 44 -0.01 -16.37 -6.02
N ALA A 45 0.47 -16.89 -7.16
CA ALA A 45 1.65 -17.76 -7.22
C ALA A 45 2.89 -17.13 -6.57
N SER A 46 3.12 -15.82 -6.75
CA SER A 46 4.25 -15.11 -6.13
C SER A 46 4.16 -15.07 -4.59
N LEU A 47 2.94 -15.05 -4.02
CA LEU A 47 2.73 -15.04 -2.57
C LEU A 47 3.01 -16.40 -1.91
N HIS A 48 2.91 -17.50 -2.67
CA HIS A 48 3.05 -18.87 -2.16
C HIS A 48 4.50 -19.33 -1.99
N GLY A 49 5.49 -18.58 -2.48
CA GLY A 49 6.90 -19.00 -2.46
C GLY A 49 7.59 -19.03 -1.08
N SER A 50 6.96 -18.51 -0.02
CA SER A 50 7.65 -18.23 1.26
C SER A 50 7.32 -19.18 2.42
N SER A 51 6.33 -20.05 2.32
CA SER A 51 5.79 -20.76 3.48
C SER A 51 6.56 -22.06 3.79
N SER A 52 7.83 -21.94 4.16
CA SER A 52 8.54 -23.00 4.91
C SER A 52 8.49 -22.76 6.43
N SER A 53 8.13 -21.56 6.88
CA SER A 53 7.88 -21.26 8.30
C SER A 53 6.38 -21.10 8.54
N SER A 54 5.82 -21.91 9.44
CA SER A 54 4.38 -21.92 9.81
C SER A 54 3.93 -20.72 10.64
N SER A 55 4.76 -19.68 10.75
CA SER A 55 4.57 -18.58 11.70
C SER A 55 4.44 -17.18 11.09
N SER A 56 4.63 -17.01 9.77
CA SER A 56 4.42 -15.69 9.16
C SER A 56 2.92 -15.39 9.07
N PRO A 57 2.47 -14.20 9.50
CA PRO A 57 1.07 -13.80 9.39
C PRO A 57 0.66 -13.73 7.92
N ALA A 58 -0.56 -14.20 7.62
CA ALA A 58 -1.13 -14.16 6.28
C ALA A 58 -1.07 -12.75 5.69
N THR A 59 -0.89 -12.66 4.38
CA THR A 59 -0.92 -11.39 3.66
C THR A 59 -2.37 -11.03 3.35
N THR A 60 -2.82 -9.84 3.69
CA THR A 60 -4.17 -9.40 3.30
C THR A 60 -4.13 -8.86 1.87
N VAL A 61 -5.05 -9.27 1.01
CA VAL A 61 -5.19 -8.74 -0.35
C VAL A 61 -6.54 -8.05 -0.44
N LEU A 62 -6.53 -6.76 -0.75
CA LEU A 62 -7.74 -5.96 -0.95
C LEU A 62 -7.91 -5.73 -2.45
N LEU A 63 -8.99 -6.29 -3.01
CA LEU A 63 -9.41 -6.07 -4.39
C LEU A 63 -10.43 -4.93 -4.42
N GLY A 64 -10.06 -3.82 -5.01
CA GLY A 64 -10.92 -2.65 -5.13
C GLY A 64 -11.70 -2.67 -6.44
N ILE A 65 -13.03 -2.69 -6.37
CA ILE A 65 -13.92 -2.73 -7.55
C ILE A 65 -14.90 -1.56 -7.49
N ASP A 66 -15.09 -0.86 -8.60
CA ASP A 66 -16.13 0.16 -8.71
C ASP A 66 -17.52 -0.47 -8.77
N SER A 67 -18.51 0.16 -8.15
CA SER A 67 -19.90 -0.35 -8.11
C SER A 67 -20.60 -0.37 -9.47
N ASP A 68 -20.04 0.28 -10.48
CA ASP A 68 -20.57 0.30 -11.85
C ASP A 68 -19.82 -0.64 -12.81
N ASP A 69 -18.81 -1.36 -12.32
CA ASP A 69 -18.06 -2.33 -13.11
C ASP A 69 -18.75 -3.71 -13.12
N ALA A 70 -19.88 -3.78 -13.82
CA ALA A 70 -20.73 -4.96 -13.88
C ALA A 70 -19.96 -6.24 -14.26
N LEU A 71 -18.97 -6.16 -15.16
CA LEU A 71 -18.17 -7.32 -15.55
C LEU A 71 -17.44 -7.92 -14.35
N LEU A 72 -16.79 -7.10 -13.53
CA LEU A 72 -16.06 -7.58 -12.36
C LEU A 72 -16.99 -8.01 -11.22
N LEU A 73 -18.12 -7.31 -11.04
CA LEU A 73 -19.13 -7.65 -10.04
C LEU A 73 -19.79 -8.99 -10.33
N ASP A 74 -20.19 -9.23 -11.57
CA ASP A 74 -20.83 -10.50 -12.00
C ASP A 74 -19.85 -11.68 -11.93
N ASN A 75 -18.54 -11.41 -11.93
CA ASN A 75 -17.48 -12.42 -11.89
C ASN A 75 -16.66 -12.38 -10.59
N GLN A 76 -17.22 -11.82 -9.51
CA GLN A 76 -16.51 -11.68 -8.23
C GLN A 76 -15.97 -13.01 -7.69
N GLN A 77 -16.73 -14.09 -7.82
CA GLN A 77 -16.29 -15.41 -7.38
C GLN A 77 -15.07 -15.90 -8.18
N GLN A 78 -15.03 -15.67 -9.50
CA GLN A 78 -13.87 -16.04 -10.32
C GLN A 78 -12.62 -15.27 -9.92
N LEU A 79 -12.77 -13.98 -9.55
CA LEU A 79 -11.66 -13.15 -9.05
C LEU A 79 -11.12 -13.70 -7.72
N LEU A 80 -11.99 -14.19 -6.84
CA LEU A 80 -11.58 -14.85 -5.58
C LEU A 80 -10.94 -16.22 -5.85
N ASP A 81 -11.51 -17.00 -6.75
CA ASP A 81 -11.01 -18.32 -7.15
C ASP A 81 -9.62 -18.22 -7.81
N ALA A 82 -9.27 -17.08 -8.42
CA ALA A 82 -7.93 -16.82 -8.94
C ALA A 82 -6.83 -16.86 -7.86
N PHE A 83 -7.19 -16.64 -6.60
CA PHE A 83 -6.30 -16.79 -5.44
C PHE A 83 -6.43 -18.15 -4.75
N ALA A 84 -7.43 -18.97 -5.11
CA ALA A 84 -7.57 -20.30 -4.57
C ALA A 84 -6.46 -21.21 -5.14
N PRO A 85 -5.91 -22.13 -4.33
CA PRO A 85 -4.96 -23.10 -4.83
C PRO A 85 -5.62 -23.96 -5.92
N ALA A 86 -4.91 -24.18 -7.03
CA ALA A 86 -5.39 -25.04 -8.10
C ALA A 86 -5.79 -26.41 -7.56
N ALA A 87 -7.01 -26.86 -7.88
CA ALA A 87 -7.55 -28.14 -7.45
C ALA A 87 -6.59 -29.28 -7.84
N GLY A 88 -5.94 -29.89 -6.86
CA GLY A 88 -4.90 -30.92 -7.07
C GLY A 88 -3.55 -30.62 -6.42
N SER A 89 -3.31 -29.38 -5.97
CA SER A 89 -2.17 -29.06 -5.10
C SER A 89 -2.47 -29.55 -3.68
N SER A 90 -1.82 -30.64 -3.25
CA SER A 90 -2.11 -31.33 -1.99
C SER A 90 -1.65 -30.60 -0.72
N THR A 91 -1.19 -29.36 -0.82
CA THR A 91 -0.72 -28.60 0.33
C THR A 91 -1.82 -27.68 0.85
N ALA A 92 -2.46 -28.09 1.95
CA ALA A 92 -3.31 -27.22 2.78
C ALA A 92 -2.61 -25.89 3.20
N ALA A 93 -1.28 -25.82 3.07
CA ALA A 93 -0.48 -24.62 3.26
C ALA A 93 -0.74 -23.52 2.19
N ALA A 94 -1.22 -23.88 0.99
CA ALA A 94 -1.49 -22.91 -0.06
C ALA A 94 -2.71 -22.02 0.24
N ALA A 95 -3.74 -22.58 0.89
CA ALA A 95 -4.92 -21.82 1.30
C ALA A 95 -4.64 -20.77 2.41
N ALA A 96 -3.44 -20.76 3.01
CA ALA A 96 -3.08 -19.88 4.12
C ALA A 96 -2.20 -18.68 3.73
N ALA A 97 -1.78 -18.56 2.46
CA ALA A 97 -0.80 -17.55 2.06
C ALA A 97 -1.38 -16.13 2.04
N ALA A 98 -2.66 -15.99 1.67
CA ALA A 98 -3.32 -14.70 1.59
C ALA A 98 -4.79 -14.74 2.00
N GLU A 99 -5.24 -13.71 2.72
CA GLU A 99 -6.64 -13.44 3.01
C GLU A 99 -7.15 -12.39 2.02
N VAL A 100 -8.05 -12.77 1.13
CA VAL A 100 -8.53 -11.90 0.04
C VAL A 100 -9.88 -11.30 0.39
N HIS A 101 -10.01 -9.98 0.27
CA HIS A 101 -11.26 -9.25 0.45
C HIS A 101 -11.56 -8.37 -0.76
N VAL A 102 -12.84 -8.31 -1.12
CA VAL A 102 -13.33 -7.39 -2.14
C VAL A 102 -13.92 -6.15 -1.46
N LEU A 103 -13.47 -4.98 -1.89
CA LEU A 103 -14.00 -3.68 -1.48
C LEU A 103 -14.72 -3.06 -2.67
N MET A 104 -16.02 -2.82 -2.50
CA MET A 104 -16.84 -2.14 -3.49
C MET A 104 -16.87 -0.64 -3.20
N PHE A 105 -16.74 0.19 -4.24
CA PHE A 105 -16.81 1.65 -4.14
C PHE A 105 -18.06 2.19 -4.79
N SER A 106 -18.92 2.85 -4.00
CA SER A 106 -20.13 3.48 -4.52
C SER A 106 -19.83 4.72 -5.35
N GLU A 107 -20.80 5.16 -6.16
CA GLU A 107 -20.72 6.45 -6.85
C GLU A 107 -20.53 7.62 -5.88
N GLU A 108 -21.15 7.58 -4.69
CA GLU A 108 -20.97 8.61 -3.66
C GLU A 108 -19.53 8.68 -3.15
N GLN A 109 -18.88 7.54 -2.95
CA GLN A 109 -17.46 7.48 -2.56
C GLN A 109 -16.54 7.99 -3.68
N ARG A 110 -17.03 8.01 -4.92
CA ARG A 110 -16.37 8.58 -6.10
C ARG A 110 -16.83 10.01 -6.44
N ALA A 111 -17.85 10.54 -5.75
CA ALA A 111 -18.47 11.81 -6.12
C ALA A 111 -17.44 12.94 -6.07
N GLY A 112 -17.35 13.71 -7.16
CA GLY A 112 -16.37 14.79 -7.31
C GLY A 112 -15.03 14.36 -7.91
N TYR A 113 -14.87 13.09 -8.29
CA TYR A 113 -13.70 12.60 -9.00
C TYR A 113 -14.05 12.23 -10.44
N GLY A 114 -13.17 12.61 -11.38
CA GLY A 114 -13.29 12.14 -12.76
C GLY A 114 -13.02 10.63 -12.86
N PRO A 115 -13.37 10.00 -14.00
CA PRO A 115 -13.04 8.60 -14.25
C PRO A 115 -11.53 8.33 -14.11
N GLY A 116 -11.14 7.15 -13.61
CA GLY A 116 -9.73 6.75 -13.50
C GLY A 116 -8.99 7.29 -12.27
N ALA A 117 -9.69 7.66 -11.19
CA ALA A 117 -9.09 8.15 -9.95
C ALA A 117 -8.42 7.05 -9.10
N VAL A 118 -7.53 6.25 -9.70
CA VAL A 118 -6.83 5.11 -9.08
C VAL A 118 -6.14 5.51 -7.77
N CYS A 119 -5.52 6.69 -7.72
CA CYS A 119 -4.90 7.22 -6.51
C CYS A 119 -5.89 7.37 -5.34
N LYS A 120 -7.14 7.74 -5.62
CA LYS A 120 -8.16 7.86 -4.59
C LYS A 120 -8.65 6.50 -4.12
N LEU A 121 -8.80 5.55 -5.05
CA LEU A 121 -9.11 4.16 -4.70
C LEU A 121 -8.04 3.60 -3.75
N TRP A 122 -6.76 3.77 -4.08
CA TRP A 122 -5.68 3.37 -3.17
C TRP A 122 -5.78 4.03 -1.79
N ASN A 123 -6.13 5.31 -1.71
CA ASN A 123 -6.31 5.99 -0.42
C ASN A 123 -7.46 5.37 0.41
N ILE A 124 -8.61 5.08 -0.21
CA ILE A 124 -9.74 4.44 0.48
C ILE A 124 -9.38 3.02 0.91
N MET A 125 -8.69 2.27 0.04
CA MET A 125 -8.23 0.92 0.33
C MET A 125 -7.18 0.90 1.45
N ALA A 126 -6.27 1.87 1.48
CA ALA A 126 -5.27 2.01 2.53
C ALA A 126 -5.94 2.33 3.88
N ALA A 127 -6.93 3.22 3.90
CA ALA A 127 -7.73 3.47 5.11
C ALA A 127 -8.42 2.18 5.59
N ALA A 128 -9.04 1.42 4.69
CA ALA A 128 -9.66 0.14 5.04
C ALA A 128 -8.63 -0.88 5.57
N ALA A 129 -7.46 -0.99 4.94
CA ALA A 129 -6.37 -1.86 5.38
C ALA A 129 -5.95 -1.57 6.83
N VAL A 130 -5.77 -0.30 7.16
CA VAL A 130 -5.36 0.12 8.50
C VAL A 130 -6.50 0.01 9.50
N GLU A 131 -7.65 0.62 9.22
CA GLU A 131 -8.74 0.76 10.19
C GLU A 131 -9.51 -0.55 10.41
N LYS A 132 -9.82 -1.27 9.33
CA LYS A 132 -10.66 -2.48 9.39
C LYS A 132 -9.82 -3.75 9.54
N TYR A 133 -8.75 -3.86 8.75
CA TYR A 133 -7.93 -5.08 8.72
C TYR A 133 -6.71 -5.01 9.64
N GLN A 134 -6.44 -3.86 10.27
CA GLN A 134 -5.35 -3.66 11.23
C GLN A 134 -4.01 -4.06 10.62
N CYS A 135 -3.76 -3.64 9.38
CA CYS A 135 -2.49 -3.82 8.69
C CYS A 135 -1.51 -2.69 9.03
N ASP A 136 -0.24 -3.05 9.18
CA ASP A 136 0.85 -2.11 9.50
C ASP A 136 1.53 -1.57 8.23
N LEU A 137 1.51 -2.37 7.16
CA LEU A 137 2.15 -2.07 5.88
C LEU A 137 1.13 -2.19 4.76
N VAL A 138 1.24 -1.29 3.78
CA VAL A 138 0.45 -1.35 2.55
C VAL A 138 1.37 -1.34 1.34
N VAL A 139 1.08 -2.18 0.36
CA VAL A 139 1.75 -2.21 -0.95
C VAL A 139 0.71 -1.93 -2.02
N LEU A 140 0.99 -0.93 -2.86
CA LEU A 140 0.11 -0.53 -3.95
C LEU A 140 0.58 -1.27 -5.20
N LEU A 141 -0.28 -2.10 -5.79
CA LEU A 141 0.01 -2.80 -7.04
C LEU A 141 -1.05 -2.47 -8.10
N GLY A 142 -0.63 -2.44 -9.36
CA GLY A 142 -1.54 -2.49 -10.50
C GLY A 142 -2.03 -3.91 -10.76
N ASP A 143 -3.14 -4.04 -11.47
CA ASP A 143 -3.73 -5.32 -11.91
C ASP A 143 -2.85 -6.08 -12.92
N ASP A 144 -1.88 -5.39 -13.53
CA ASP A 144 -0.94 -5.87 -14.54
C ASP A 144 0.48 -6.08 -13.99
N THR A 145 0.70 -5.90 -12.69
CA THR A 145 2.04 -5.94 -12.11
C THR A 145 2.46 -7.37 -11.77
N ALA A 146 3.47 -7.88 -12.48
CA ALA A 146 4.19 -9.09 -12.09
C ALA A 146 5.24 -8.75 -11.01
N VAL A 147 5.25 -9.48 -9.90
CA VAL A 147 6.20 -9.26 -8.81
C VAL A 147 7.07 -10.49 -8.61
N GLU A 148 8.37 -10.29 -8.69
CA GLU A 148 9.40 -11.30 -8.46
C GLU A 148 10.41 -10.79 -7.41
N PRO A 149 11.06 -11.69 -6.65
CA PRO A 149 10.92 -13.15 -6.68
C PRO A 149 9.69 -13.63 -5.87
N PRO A 150 9.31 -14.92 -5.99
CA PRO A 150 8.36 -15.51 -5.05
C PRO A 150 8.77 -15.26 -3.60
N GLY A 151 7.79 -14.93 -2.76
CA GLY A 151 8.06 -14.64 -1.35
C GLY A 151 8.53 -13.22 -1.03
N TRP A 152 8.48 -12.31 -2.01
CA TRP A 152 8.86 -10.90 -1.86
C TRP A 152 8.18 -10.17 -0.69
N THR A 153 6.98 -10.60 -0.28
CA THR A 153 6.26 -10.00 0.86
C THR A 153 7.06 -10.09 2.16
N GLU A 154 7.78 -11.18 2.37
CA GLU A 154 8.65 -11.34 3.54
C GLU A 154 9.88 -10.43 3.45
N LEU A 155 10.41 -10.20 2.24
CA LEU A 155 11.48 -9.24 2.02
C LEU A 155 11.03 -7.81 2.35
N VAL A 156 9.79 -7.45 1.98
CA VAL A 156 9.18 -6.17 2.36
C VAL A 156 9.04 -6.07 3.87
N ARG A 157 8.43 -7.06 4.53
CA ARG A 157 8.29 -7.06 6.00
C ARG A 157 9.66 -6.96 6.68
N ALA A 158 10.66 -7.70 6.21
CA ALA A 158 12.02 -7.68 6.75
C ALA A 158 12.67 -6.29 6.59
N ALA A 159 12.52 -5.65 5.43
CA ALA A 159 13.06 -4.31 5.18
C ALA A 159 12.46 -3.27 6.15
N PHE A 160 11.15 -3.31 6.37
CA PHE A 160 10.47 -2.38 7.28
C PHE A 160 10.70 -2.70 8.76
N THR A 161 10.92 -3.98 9.10
CA THR A 161 11.30 -4.39 10.47
C THR A 161 12.73 -3.97 10.81
N ALA A 162 13.64 -4.02 9.83
CA ALA A 162 15.04 -3.65 10.02
C ALA A 162 15.27 -2.13 10.07
N GLN A 163 14.35 -1.31 9.56
CA GLN A 163 14.55 0.13 9.35
C GLN A 163 13.70 1.13 10.18
N PRO A 164 13.01 0.80 11.29
CA PRO A 164 12.31 1.84 12.08
C PRO A 164 13.29 2.89 12.63
N GLN A 165 14.55 2.51 12.81
CA GLN A 165 15.63 3.38 13.24
C GLN A 165 16.01 4.42 12.20
N LEU A 166 15.86 4.14 10.89
CA LEU A 166 16.29 5.05 9.82
C LEU A 166 15.30 6.20 9.64
N LEU A 167 14.00 5.94 9.73
CA LEU A 167 12.97 6.98 9.75
C LEU A 167 13.09 7.84 11.02
N LEU A 168 13.31 7.21 12.18
CA LEU A 168 13.55 7.91 13.43
C LEU A 168 14.82 8.78 13.35
N LEU A 169 15.90 8.26 12.76
CA LEU A 169 17.13 8.99 12.53
C LEU A 169 16.89 10.19 11.61
N LEU A 170 16.16 10.01 10.50
CA LEU A 170 15.79 11.08 9.58
C LEU A 170 14.95 12.17 10.27
N LEU A 171 13.95 11.77 11.07
CA LEU A 171 13.13 12.70 11.85
C LEU A 171 13.95 13.47 12.89
N LEU A 172 14.86 12.79 13.59
CA LEU A 172 15.79 13.41 14.55
C LEU A 172 16.72 14.40 13.83
N LEU A 173 17.23 14.05 12.66
CA LEU A 173 18.12 14.89 11.87
C LEU A 173 17.39 16.12 11.35
N LEU A 174 16.14 15.97 10.91
CA LEU A 174 15.26 17.07 10.51
C LEU A 174 14.95 18.02 11.68
N LEU A 175 14.65 17.46 12.86
CA LEU A 175 14.41 18.23 14.08
C LEU A 175 15.67 19.02 14.50
N LEU A 176 16.84 18.39 14.43
CA LEU A 176 18.11 19.03 14.77
C LEU A 176 18.44 20.18 13.79
N LEU A 177 18.15 19.99 12.51
CA LEU A 177 18.28 21.04 11.49
C LEU A 177 17.35 22.23 11.79
N LEU A 178 16.11 21.97 12.18
CA LEU A 178 15.15 23.01 12.55
C LEU A 178 15.62 23.82 13.77
N LEU A 179 16.12 23.14 14.81
CA LEU A 179 16.67 23.80 16.00
C LEU A 179 17.89 24.67 15.67
N LEU A 180 18.77 24.19 14.79
CA LEU A 180 19.92 24.96 14.34
C LEU A 180 19.50 26.23 13.60
N LEU A 181 18.48 26.15 12.74
CA LEU A 181 17.92 27.30 12.03
C LEU A 181 17.33 28.34 13.00
N LEU A 182 16.59 27.91 14.02
CA LEU A 182 16.05 28.81 15.04
C LEU A 182 17.17 29.53 15.82
N LEU A 183 18.21 28.79 16.21
CA LEU A 183 19.34 29.36 16.94
C LEU A 183 20.14 30.37 16.09
N LEU A 184 20.28 30.12 14.78
CA LEU A 184 20.87 31.08 13.84
C LEU A 184 20.02 32.34 13.69
N CYS A 185 18.69 32.22 13.65
CA CYS A 185 17.80 33.37 13.63
C CYS A 185 17.95 34.23 14.89
N ASP A 186 18.00 33.61 16.07
CA ASP A 186 18.19 34.33 17.33
C ASP A 186 19.56 35.05 17.39
N LEU A 187 20.62 34.37 16.95
CA LEU A 187 21.95 34.99 16.86
C LEU A 187 21.96 36.17 15.90
N LEU A 188 21.31 36.04 14.74
CA LEU A 188 21.19 37.12 13.76
C LEU A 188 20.44 38.33 14.33
N GLN A 189 19.34 38.09 15.06
CA GLN A 189 18.59 39.15 15.75
C GLN A 189 19.47 39.88 16.78
N VAL A 190 20.25 39.14 17.58
CA VAL A 190 21.17 39.74 18.55
C VAL A 190 22.27 40.56 17.86
N MET A 191 22.82 40.06 16.74
CA MET A 191 23.82 40.79 15.95
C MET A 191 23.26 42.08 15.36
N ILE A 192 22.05 42.05 14.80
CA ILE A 192 21.37 43.22 14.27
C ILE A 192 21.13 44.25 15.38
N LEU A 193 20.62 43.82 16.54
CA LEU A 193 20.38 44.71 17.67
C LEU A 193 21.68 45.36 18.18
N ARG A 194 22.76 44.58 18.31
CA ARG A 194 24.09 45.11 18.68
C ARG A 194 24.62 46.13 17.67
N SER A 195 24.45 45.86 16.37
CA SER A 195 24.85 46.78 15.31
C SER A 195 24.11 48.12 15.41
N ILE A 196 22.78 48.07 15.60
CA ILE A 196 21.94 49.26 15.78
C ILE A 196 22.38 50.08 17.01
N LEU A 197 22.64 49.42 18.14
CA LEU A 197 23.06 50.08 19.38
C LEU A 197 24.45 50.71 19.26
N SER A 198 25.40 50.01 18.63
CA SER A 198 26.75 50.54 18.38
C SER A 198 26.72 51.79 17.50
N THR A 199 25.89 51.79 16.46
CA THR A 199 25.76 52.92 15.55
C THR A 199 25.20 54.16 16.26
N ARG A 200 24.32 53.98 17.25
CA ARG A 200 23.74 55.08 18.05
C ARG A 200 24.72 55.72 19.03
N GLN A 201 25.78 55.03 19.47
CA GLN A 201 26.77 55.59 20.40
C GLN A 201 27.80 56.50 19.71
N ALA A 202 27.87 56.47 18.38
CA ALA A 202 28.78 57.29 17.59
C ALA A 202 28.24 58.69 17.22
N TRP A 203 27.01 59.01 17.65
CA TRP A 203 26.33 60.30 17.45
C TRP A 203 26.19 61.02 18.79
#